data_AF-A0AAJ6NYW5-F1
#
_entry.id   AF-A0AAJ6NYW5-F1
#
_cell.length_a   1.000
_cell.length_b   1.000
_cell.length_c   1.000
_cell.angle_alpha   90.00
_cell.angle_beta   90.00
_cell.angle_gamma   90.00
#
_symmetry.space_group_name_H-M   'P 1'
#
loop_
_entity.id
_entity.type
_entity.pdbx_description
1 polymer ?
#
loop_
_entity_poly.entity_id
_entity_poly.type
_entity_poly.pdbx_seq_one_letter_code
_entity_poly.pdbx_strand_id
1 'polypeptide(L)'
;MFETHTTKDGQSMLICQMEDRHLSNTIKSFCREIEKCRKILTQPTAENQLIAVFNPTYSQANLKSQAEKQLKNYHQKLQPYLAEAFLRRLNLVNEVRIAYGRTERVFNSFNIILELPVDNDDDYEDEIDGESDDSHPGHSFHYSDS
;
A
#
# COMPACT_ATOMS: atom_id res chain seq x y z
N MET A 1 1.71 -2.39 13.10
CA MET A 1 1.44 -3.79 13.49
C MET A 1 1.57 -4.63 12.23
N PHE A 2 2.28 -5.76 12.26
CA PHE A 2 2.41 -6.64 11.10
C PHE A 2 1.14 -7.50 10.94
N GLU A 3 0.62 -7.58 9.72
CA GLU A 3 -0.60 -8.32 9.39
C GLU A 3 -0.29 -9.80 9.09
N THR A 4 -1.17 -10.70 9.54
CA THR A 4 -1.02 -12.15 9.40
C THR A 4 -2.04 -12.74 8.42
N HIS A 5 -1.62 -13.78 7.70
CA HIS A 5 -2.47 -14.64 6.89
C HIS A 5 -2.62 -16.00 7.58
N THR A 6 -3.85 -16.47 7.72
CA THR A 6 -4.15 -17.82 8.20
C THR A 6 -4.66 -18.68 7.05
N THR A 7 -4.02 -19.82 6.81
CA THR A 7 -4.43 -20.78 5.80
C THR A 7 -5.68 -21.55 6.26
N LYS A 8 -6.28 -22.32 5.34
CA LYS A 8 -7.44 -23.16 5.65
C LYS A 8 -7.13 -24.23 6.70
N ASP A 9 -5.87 -24.67 6.77
CA ASP A 9 -5.40 -25.67 7.72
C ASP A 9 -5.06 -25.07 9.09
N GLY A 10 -5.31 -23.75 9.27
CA GLY A 10 -5.08 -23.03 10.53
C GLY A 10 -3.65 -22.53 10.74
N GLN A 11 -2.74 -22.78 9.79
CA GLN A 11 -1.37 -22.27 9.86
C GLN A 11 -1.36 -20.77 9.61
N SER A 12 -0.68 -20.01 10.48
CA SER A 12 -0.59 -18.56 10.37
C SER A 12 0.84 -18.14 10.03
N MET A 13 0.97 -17.17 9.12
CA MET A 13 2.23 -16.60 8.68
C MET A 13 2.09 -15.09 8.51
N LEU A 14 3.20 -14.34 8.54
CA LEU A 14 3.16 -12.93 8.16
C LEU A 14 2.87 -12.82 6.66
N ILE A 15 2.12 -11.79 6.24
CA ILE A 15 1.85 -11.57 4.81
C ILE A 15 3.16 -11.38 4.02
N CYS A 16 4.15 -10.71 4.60
CA CYS A 16 5.48 -10.53 4.00
C CYS A 16 6.29 -11.84 3.88
N GLN A 17 5.89 -12.91 4.57
CA GLN A 17 6.53 -14.23 4.47
C GLN A 17 5.86 -15.13 3.42
N MET A 18 4.72 -14.73 2.87
CA MET A 18 4.04 -15.51 1.84
C MET A 18 4.90 -15.59 0.58
N GLU A 19 4.89 -16.72 -0.11
CA GLU A 19 5.46 -16.82 -1.46
C GLU A 19 4.64 -16.02 -2.47
N ASP A 20 5.27 -15.46 -3.50
CA ASP A 20 4.61 -14.62 -4.52
C ASP A 20 3.41 -15.31 -5.17
N ARG A 21 3.52 -16.62 -5.42
CA ARG A 21 2.44 -17.43 -5.98
C ARG A 21 1.26 -17.51 -5.01
N HIS A 22 1.52 -17.73 -3.73
CA HIS A 22 0.49 -17.83 -2.69
C HIS A 22 -0.19 -16.48 -2.45
N LEU A 23 0.59 -15.41 -2.38
CA LEU A 23 0.12 -14.03 -2.28
C LEU A 23 -0.81 -13.68 -3.46
N SER A 24 -0.35 -13.93 -4.69
CA SER A 24 -1.12 -13.67 -5.91
C SER A 24 -2.43 -14.46 -5.95
N ASN A 25 -2.41 -15.74 -5.59
CA ASN A 25 -3.61 -16.58 -5.54
C ASN A 25 -4.60 -16.08 -4.48
N THR A 26 -4.10 -15.65 -3.33
CA THR A 26 -4.91 -15.11 -2.25
C THR A 26 -5.61 -13.81 -2.67
N ILE A 27 -4.88 -12.89 -3.30
CA ILE A 27 -5.44 -11.65 -3.86
C ILE A 27 -6.51 -11.96 -4.92
N LYS A 28 -6.23 -12.89 -5.84
CA LYS A 28 -7.20 -13.34 -6.86
C LYS A 28 -8.48 -13.90 -6.22
N SER A 29 -8.34 -14.65 -5.14
CA SER A 29 -9.49 -15.18 -4.39
C SER A 29 -10.34 -14.04 -3.81
N PHE A 30 -9.73 -13.06 -3.14
CA PHE A 30 -10.44 -11.88 -2.64
C PHE A 30 -11.12 -11.09 -3.75
N CYS A 31 -10.44 -10.86 -4.87
CA CYS A 31 -11.00 -10.17 -6.04
C CYS A 31 -12.27 -10.86 -6.57
N ARG A 32 -12.27 -12.20 -6.64
CA ARG A 32 -13.46 -12.98 -7.06
C ARG A 32 -14.62 -12.84 -6.07
N GLU A 33 -14.34 -12.86 -4.78
CA GLU A 33 -15.40 -12.69 -3.76
C GLU A 33 -15.98 -11.27 -3.76
N ILE A 34 -15.14 -10.24 -3.96
CA ILE A 34 -15.58 -8.85 -4.16
C ILE A 34 -16.47 -8.74 -5.39
N GLU A 35 -16.08 -9.36 -6.51
CA GLU A 35 -16.87 -9.35 -7.74
C GLU A 35 -18.24 -10.02 -7.54
N LYS A 36 -18.31 -11.15 -6.82
CA LYS A 36 -19.57 -11.83 -6.47
C LYS A 36 -20.47 -10.93 -5.63
N CYS A 37 -19.92 -10.32 -4.58
CA CYS A 37 -20.68 -9.40 -3.73
C CYS A 37 -21.22 -8.23 -4.55
N ARG A 38 -20.40 -7.65 -5.43
CA ARG A 38 -20.81 -6.56 -6.32
C ARG A 38 -21.95 -6.99 -7.25
N LYS A 39 -21.83 -8.16 -7.90
CA LYS A 39 -22.86 -8.72 -8.79
C LYS A 39 -24.21 -8.83 -8.10
N ILE A 40 -24.23 -9.38 -6.88
CA ILE A 40 -25.44 -9.48 -6.05
C ILE A 40 -26.09 -8.11 -5.80
N LEU A 41 -25.28 -7.09 -5.52
CA LEU A 41 -25.76 -5.73 -5.25
C LEU A 41 -26.30 -5.04 -6.51
N THR A 42 -25.70 -5.30 -7.68
CA THR A 42 -26.04 -4.68 -8.96
C THR A 42 -27.12 -5.42 -9.74
N GLN A 43 -27.32 -6.73 -9.52
CA GLN A 43 -28.25 -7.54 -10.31
C GLN A 43 -29.72 -7.21 -10.03
N PRO A 44 -30.57 -7.26 -11.06
CA PRO A 44 -32.01 -7.08 -10.90
C PRO A 44 -32.60 -8.19 -10.02
N THR A 45 -33.65 -7.83 -9.30
CA THR A 45 -34.30 -8.59 -8.22
C THR A 45 -34.72 -10.00 -8.64
N ALA A 46 -34.98 -10.27 -9.93
CA ALA A 46 -35.42 -11.56 -10.46
C ALA A 46 -34.32 -12.64 -10.47
N GLU A 47 -33.05 -12.31 -10.76
CA GLU A 47 -31.94 -13.30 -10.67
C GLU A 47 -31.60 -13.61 -9.21
N ASN A 48 -31.71 -12.60 -8.34
CA ASN A 48 -31.57 -12.76 -6.90
C ASN A 48 -32.68 -13.65 -6.28
N GLN A 49 -33.86 -13.74 -6.91
CA GLN A 49 -34.94 -14.63 -6.47
C GLN A 49 -34.58 -16.10 -6.66
N LEU A 50 -33.93 -16.49 -7.76
CA LEU A 50 -33.46 -17.88 -7.94
C LEU A 50 -32.47 -18.27 -6.85
N ILE A 51 -31.56 -17.38 -6.47
CA ILE A 51 -30.59 -17.63 -5.39
C ILE A 51 -31.28 -17.79 -4.03
N ALA A 52 -32.31 -16.99 -3.76
CA ALA A 52 -33.13 -17.09 -2.55
C ALA A 52 -33.99 -18.37 -2.51
N VAL A 53 -34.48 -18.85 -3.66
CA VAL A 53 -35.26 -20.10 -3.78
C VAL A 53 -34.43 -21.32 -3.38
N PHE A 54 -33.13 -21.35 -3.71
CA PHE A 54 -32.24 -22.46 -3.31
C PHE A 54 -31.68 -22.33 -1.88
N ASN A 55 -31.94 -21.23 -1.17
CA ASN A 55 -31.53 -21.04 0.22
C ASN A 55 -32.68 -20.43 1.06
N PRO A 56 -33.61 -21.25 1.57
CA PRO A 56 -34.85 -20.81 2.23
C PRO A 56 -34.65 -19.99 3.51
N THR A 57 -33.42 -19.87 4.02
CA THR A 57 -33.06 -19.00 5.16
C THR A 57 -32.81 -17.53 4.75
N TYR A 58 -32.78 -17.22 3.45
CA TYR A 58 -32.45 -15.88 2.94
C TYR A 58 -33.70 -15.11 2.50
N SER A 59 -34.12 -14.14 3.30
CA SER A 59 -34.96 -13.06 2.76
C SER A 59 -34.11 -12.17 1.84
N GLN A 60 -34.71 -11.62 0.79
CA GLN A 60 -34.00 -10.80 -0.20
C GLN A 60 -33.33 -9.56 0.42
N ALA A 61 -33.91 -9.01 1.50
CA ALA A 61 -33.34 -7.92 2.28
C ALA A 61 -32.05 -8.35 3.03
N ASN A 62 -32.01 -9.59 3.53
CA ASN A 62 -30.81 -10.14 4.18
C ASN A 62 -29.67 -10.36 3.18
N LEU A 63 -29.98 -10.71 1.93
CA LEU A 63 -28.98 -11.06 0.93
C LEU A 63 -28.15 -9.84 0.50
N LYS A 64 -28.79 -8.70 0.21
CA LYS A 64 -28.08 -7.45 -0.08
C LYS A 64 -27.30 -6.92 1.13
N SER A 65 -27.91 -6.91 2.32
CA SER A 65 -27.23 -6.45 3.54
C SER A 65 -26.00 -7.32 3.88
N GLN A 66 -26.10 -8.64 3.69
CA GLN A 66 -24.97 -9.53 3.89
C GLN A 66 -23.88 -9.32 2.84
N ALA A 67 -24.25 -9.14 1.57
CA ALA A 67 -23.30 -8.84 0.50
C ALA A 67 -22.56 -7.51 0.74
N GLU A 68 -23.21 -6.47 1.25
CA GLU A 68 -22.56 -5.21 1.64
C GLU A 68 -21.55 -5.42 2.78
N LYS A 69 -21.94 -6.15 3.83
CA LYS A 69 -21.05 -6.47 4.96
C LYS A 69 -19.85 -7.29 4.51
N GLN A 70 -20.06 -8.29 3.66
CA GLN A 70 -18.99 -9.12 3.11
C GLN A 70 -18.07 -8.32 2.19
N LEU A 71 -18.62 -7.46 1.33
CA LEU A 71 -17.85 -6.58 0.46
C LEU A 71 -16.91 -5.69 1.28
N LYS A 72 -17.43 -5.06 2.35
CA LYS A 72 -16.63 -4.23 3.25
C LYS A 72 -15.52 -5.04 3.93
N ASN A 73 -15.83 -6.25 4.40
CA ASN A 73 -14.86 -7.14 5.05
C ASN A 73 -13.73 -7.53 4.10
N TYR A 74 -14.06 -8.00 2.89
CA TYR A 74 -13.08 -8.39 1.89
C TYR A 74 -12.25 -7.19 1.41
N HIS A 75 -12.86 -6.02 1.24
CA HIS A 75 -12.14 -4.80 0.89
C HIS A 75 -11.07 -4.46 1.94
N GLN A 76 -11.43 -4.47 3.23
CA GLN A 76 -10.51 -4.19 4.33
C GLN A 76 -9.39 -5.24 4.41
N LYS A 77 -9.74 -6.53 4.34
CA LYS A 77 -8.75 -7.62 4.40
C LYS A 77 -7.81 -7.65 3.22
N LEU A 78 -8.23 -7.17 2.05
CA LEU A 78 -7.42 -7.18 0.83
C LEU A 78 -6.27 -6.15 0.88
N GLN A 79 -6.44 -5.03 1.59
CA GLN A 79 -5.47 -3.93 1.63
C GLN A 79 -4.02 -4.35 1.93
N PRO A 80 -3.73 -5.11 3.02
CA PRO A 80 -2.35 -5.47 3.33
C PRO A 80 -1.72 -6.42 2.28
N TYR A 81 -2.50 -7.27 1.63
CA TYR A 81 -1.99 -8.13 0.55
C TYR A 81 -1.65 -7.31 -0.71
N LEU A 82 -2.46 -6.29 -1.04
CA LEU A 82 -2.16 -5.40 -2.16
C LEU A 82 -0.93 -4.52 -1.89
N ALA A 83 -0.75 -4.05 -0.66
CA ALA A 83 0.43 -3.30 -0.26
C ALA A 83 1.71 -4.14 -0.45
N GLU A 84 1.70 -5.38 0.03
CA GLU A 84 2.82 -6.31 -0.17
C GLU A 84 3.06 -6.61 -1.66
N ALA A 85 2.02 -6.90 -2.43
CA ALA A 85 2.13 -7.17 -3.86
C ALA A 85 2.71 -5.98 -4.63
N PHE A 86 2.38 -4.74 -4.22
CA PHE A 86 2.94 -3.53 -4.81
C PHE A 86 4.45 -3.39 -4.52
N LEU A 87 4.88 -3.63 -3.28
CA LEU A 87 6.30 -3.61 -2.90
C LEU A 87 7.11 -4.65 -3.71
N ARG A 88 6.52 -5.81 -3.98
CA ARG A 88 7.11 -6.87 -4.79
C ARG A 88 6.95 -6.69 -6.30
N ARG A 89 6.29 -5.62 -6.75
CA ARG A 89 6.02 -5.32 -8.17
C ARG A 89 5.22 -6.42 -8.89
N LEU A 90 4.32 -7.10 -8.19
CA LEU A 90 3.43 -8.09 -8.80
C LEU A 90 2.33 -7.40 -9.62
N ASN A 91 2.15 -7.83 -10.87
CA ASN A 91 1.14 -7.25 -11.75
C ASN A 91 -0.23 -7.92 -11.55
N LEU A 92 -1.08 -7.31 -10.70
CA LEU A 92 -2.45 -7.77 -10.40
C LEU A 92 -3.51 -6.69 -10.71
N VAL A 93 -3.14 -5.69 -11.52
CA VAL A 93 -3.97 -4.52 -11.82
C VAL A 93 -5.29 -4.92 -12.48
N ASN A 94 -5.25 -5.90 -13.38
CA ASN A 94 -6.44 -6.35 -14.11
C ASN A 94 -7.44 -7.03 -13.19
N GLU A 95 -6.96 -7.87 -12.28
CA GLU A 95 -7.79 -8.59 -11.31
C GLU A 95 -8.50 -7.62 -10.35
N VAL A 96 -7.77 -6.60 -9.87
CA VAL A 96 -8.35 -5.54 -9.04
C VAL A 96 -9.37 -4.73 -9.84
N ARG A 97 -9.07 -4.34 -11.09
CA ARG A 97 -10.00 -3.61 -11.95
C ARG A 97 -11.31 -4.36 -12.17
N ILE A 98 -11.22 -5.65 -12.51
CA ILE A 98 -12.39 -6.53 -12.71
C ILE A 98 -13.23 -6.61 -11.43
N ALA A 99 -12.58 -6.83 -10.28
CA ALA A 99 -13.28 -6.94 -8.99
C ALA A 99 -14.16 -5.72 -8.70
N TYR A 100 -13.62 -4.51 -8.90
CA TYR A 100 -14.33 -3.25 -8.66
C TYR A 100 -15.15 -2.74 -9.86
N GLY A 101 -15.25 -3.51 -10.95
CA GLY A 101 -16.07 -3.11 -12.10
C GLY A 101 -15.49 -2.00 -12.96
N ARG A 102 -14.19 -1.74 -12.85
CA ARG A 102 -13.47 -0.73 -13.65
C ARG A 102 -12.97 -1.38 -14.95
N THR A 103 -13.91 -1.85 -15.77
CA THR A 103 -13.63 -2.53 -17.06
C THR A 103 -13.23 -1.56 -18.17
N GLU A 104 -13.50 -0.27 -17.99
CA GLU A 104 -12.99 0.78 -18.88
C GLU A 104 -11.51 1.03 -18.61
N ARG A 105 -10.71 1.16 -19.67
CA ARG A 105 -9.28 1.50 -19.57
C ARG A 105 -9.14 2.92 -19.03
N VAL A 106 -9.03 3.05 -17.71
CA VAL A 106 -8.51 4.28 -17.10
C VAL A 106 -7.00 4.25 -17.29
N PHE A 107 -6.49 5.08 -18.20
CA PHE A 107 -5.07 5.40 -18.28
C PHE A 107 -4.71 6.20 -17.01
N ASN A 108 -4.22 5.51 -15.98
CA ASN A 108 -3.64 6.16 -14.83
C ASN A 108 -2.15 6.38 -15.13
N SER A 109 -1.82 7.51 -15.72
CA SER A 109 -0.47 8.07 -15.70
C SER A 109 -0.23 8.71 -14.34
N PHE A 110 0.06 7.89 -13.32
CA PHE A 110 0.64 8.39 -12.07
C PHE A 110 2.17 8.36 -12.23
N ASN A 111 2.74 9.45 -12.72
CA ASN A 111 4.14 9.76 -12.52
C ASN A 111 4.28 10.36 -11.12
N ILE A 112 4.50 9.53 -10.11
CA ILE A 112 4.99 10.01 -8.82
C ILE A 112 6.51 10.09 -8.97
N ILE A 113 7.01 11.31 -9.19
CA ILE A 113 8.43 11.62 -9.01
C ILE A 113 8.58 11.95 -7.53
N LEU A 114 9.25 11.07 -6.79
CA LEU A 114 9.73 11.41 -5.45
C LEU A 114 11.00 12.23 -5.65
N GLU A 115 10.90 13.55 -5.59
CA GLU A 115 12.06 14.41 -5.38
C GLU A 115 12.44 14.28 -3.90
N LEU A 116 13.50 13.52 -3.63
CA LEU A 116 14.17 13.58 -2.33
C LEU A 116 14.87 14.94 -2.25
N PRO A 117 14.81 15.66 -1.12
CA PRO A 117 15.68 16.79 -0.90
C PRO A 117 17.13 16.29 -1.00
N VAL A 118 17.88 16.88 -1.93
CA VAL A 118 19.33 16.74 -1.94
C VAL A 118 19.81 17.69 -0.86
N ASP A 119 20.26 17.14 0.26
CA ASP A 119 21.03 17.90 1.25
C ASP A 119 22.35 18.30 0.59
N ASN A 120 22.33 19.43 -0.13
CA ASN A 120 23.54 20.16 -0.47
C ASN A 120 23.93 20.97 0.78
N ASP A 121 24.44 20.28 1.79
CA ASP A 121 25.24 20.92 2.86
C ASP A 121 26.71 20.97 2.40
N ASP A 122 26.93 21.60 1.25
CA ASP A 122 28.26 22.04 0.83
C ASP A 122 28.38 23.54 1.16
N ASP A 123 29.33 23.84 2.04
CA ASP A 123 29.98 25.13 2.28
C ASP A 123 29.18 26.27 2.91
N TYR A 124 29.25 26.34 4.25
CA TYR A 124 29.46 27.62 4.94
C TYR A 124 30.84 27.59 5.62
N GLU A 125 31.88 27.95 4.87
CA GLU A 125 33.03 28.62 5.49
C GLU A 125 32.60 30.05 5.80
N ASP A 126 32.26 30.32 7.06
CA ASP A 126 32.14 31.68 7.56
C ASP A 126 33.32 31.92 8.53
N GLU A 127 34.26 32.71 8.03
CA GLU A 127 35.38 33.27 8.78
C GLU A 127 34.83 34.07 9.98
N ILE A 128 35.16 33.64 11.21
CA ILE A 128 34.92 34.43 12.42
C ILE A 128 36.23 35.12 12.79
N ASP A 129 36.33 36.38 12.37
CA ASP A 129 37.20 37.39 12.98
C ASP A 129 36.69 37.77 14.39
N GLY A 130 37.57 37.90 15.38
CA GLY A 130 37.32 38.75 16.56
C GLY A 130 37.78 38.24 17.94
N GLU A 131 39.04 38.56 18.28
CA GLU A 131 39.57 39.01 19.60
C GLU A 131 39.25 38.27 20.91
N SER A 132 40.31 37.78 21.61
CA SER A 132 40.79 38.39 22.88
C SER A 132 42.03 37.69 23.49
N ASP A 133 43.06 38.50 23.73
CA ASP A 133 44.02 38.57 24.85
C ASP A 133 44.26 37.32 25.73
N ASP A 134 45.52 36.86 25.85
CA ASP A 134 46.41 37.21 26.97
C ASP A 134 47.75 36.41 26.93
N SER A 135 48.83 37.04 27.44
CA SER A 135 50.11 36.46 27.93
C SER A 135 51.31 36.18 26.98
N HIS A 136 52.19 37.20 26.88
CA HIS A 136 53.68 37.28 26.73
C HIS A 136 54.59 36.05 26.97
N PRO A 137 55.93 36.11 26.74
CA PRO A 137 56.77 37.00 25.89
C PRO A 137 57.88 36.23 25.10
N GLY A 138 58.55 36.87 24.12
CA GLY A 138 59.83 36.33 23.64
C GLY A 138 60.41 36.91 22.35
N HIS A 139 61.27 37.91 22.50
CA HIS A 139 62.48 38.19 21.70
C HIS A 139 62.46 38.22 20.15
N SER A 140 62.65 39.44 19.63
CA SER A 140 63.74 39.91 18.74
C SER A 140 64.20 39.04 17.56
N PHE A 141 64.17 39.63 16.35
CA PHE A 141 65.28 39.84 15.37
C PHE A 141 64.67 39.89 13.94
N HIS A 142 64.55 41.06 13.28
CA HIS A 142 65.51 41.79 12.44
C HIS A 142 65.68 41.29 10.98
N TYR A 143 65.34 42.21 10.05
CA TYR A 143 65.78 42.41 8.65
C TYR A 143 65.11 41.65 7.46
N SER A 144 64.24 42.41 6.78
CA SER A 144 64.22 42.83 5.35
C SER A 144 64.51 41.87 4.19
N ASP A 145 63.60 41.99 3.22
CA ASP A 145 63.64 41.76 1.76
C ASP A 145 64.98 41.49 1.06
N SER A 146 64.85 40.63 0.03
CA SER A 146 65.71 40.33 -1.14
C SER A 146 66.45 39.00 -1.10
#